data_AF-A0A0D2TUT2-F1
#
_entry.id   AF-A0A0D2TUT2-F1
#
_cell.length_a   1.000
_cell.length_b   1.000
_cell.length_c   1.000
_cell.angle_alpha   90.00
_cell.angle_beta   90.00
_cell.angle_gamma   90.00
#
_symmetry.space_group_name_H-M   'P 1'
#
loop_
_entity.id
_entity.type
_entity.pdbx_description
1 polymer ?
#
loop_
_entity_poly.entity_id
_entity_poly.type
_entity_poly.pdbx_seq_one_letter_code
_entity_poly.pdbx_strand_id
1 'polypeptide(L)'
;MAKWIFQKWKDPIDIISTVEQKTGVTGYCTLTGRFIHQLFGYLFELGKSIVRREVRTIVPAAQNNINTQFILLEKGKITWDGQNKMCLGLVADKTAAVHLQLWGKECEAFEAGDIIRMENGIFSYNKNNLVLRAGRRGKVEKVGNFIMEFVETPNLSEVKWVPDPNNSNKYVQHSVISPHSRIFPPIP
;
A
#
# COMPACT_ATOMS: atom_id res chain seq x y z
N MET A 1 36.49 10.78 19.74
CA MET A 1 35.92 9.59 19.09
C MET A 1 34.81 9.08 20.00
N ALA A 2 33.54 9.35 19.68
CA ALA A 2 32.41 9.01 20.57
C ALA A 2 31.96 7.57 20.30
N LYS A 3 31.83 6.77 21.36
CA LYS A 3 31.40 5.37 21.31
C LYS A 3 29.94 5.31 21.76
N TRP A 4 29.06 4.81 20.90
CA TRP A 4 27.64 4.64 21.19
C TRP A 4 27.38 3.22 21.72
N ILE A 5 26.75 3.09 22.88
CA ILE A 5 26.24 1.82 23.40
C ILE A 5 24.71 1.93 23.39
N PHE A 6 24.04 1.11 22.58
CA PHE A 6 22.59 1.03 22.55
C PHE A 6 22.13 -0.11 23.46
N GLN A 7 21.57 0.23 24.62
CA GLN A 7 20.82 -0.74 25.43
C GLN A 7 19.37 -0.75 24.92
N LYS A 8 18.84 -1.93 24.57
CA LYS A 8 17.42 -2.10 24.22
C LYS A 8 16.56 -1.86 25.46
N TRP A 9 15.58 -0.96 25.38
CA TRP A 9 14.61 -0.72 26.45
C TRP A 9 13.27 -1.40 26.16
N LYS A 10 12.70 -1.96 27.23
CA LYS A 10 11.39 -2.60 27.33
C LYS A 10 10.48 -1.55 28.00
N ASP A 11 9.42 -1.19 27.29
CA ASP A 11 8.27 -0.37 27.73
C ASP A 11 8.38 1.18 27.62
N PRO A 12 7.28 1.88 27.28
CA PRO A 12 7.34 3.23 26.71
C PRO A 12 6.59 4.26 27.56
N ILE A 13 6.96 4.46 28.83
CA ILE A 13 6.59 5.67 29.58
C ILE A 13 7.79 6.04 30.45
N ASP A 14 8.32 7.24 30.20
CA ASP A 14 9.38 7.99 30.92
C ASP A 14 10.61 8.28 30.05
N ILE A 15 10.57 9.43 29.37
CA ILE A 15 11.74 10.03 28.73
C ILE A 15 12.16 11.23 29.58
N ILE A 16 13.12 11.01 30.48
CA ILE A 16 13.96 12.07 31.03
C ILE A 16 15.29 11.98 30.28
N SER A 17 15.58 12.91 29.37
CA SER A 17 16.87 12.96 28.68
C SER A 17 17.86 13.81 29.49
N THR A 18 18.87 13.19 30.09
CA THR A 18 20.04 13.90 30.63
C THR A 18 21.13 13.93 29.56
N VAL A 19 21.52 15.12 29.11
CA VAL A 19 22.70 15.34 28.26
C VAL A 19 23.82 15.85 29.15
N GLU A 20 24.89 15.06 29.33
CA GLU A 20 26.10 15.51 30.02
C GLU A 20 27.17 15.82 28.96
N GLN A 21 27.44 17.10 28.72
CA GLN A 21 28.55 17.54 27.85
C GLN A 21 29.81 17.75 28.69
N LYS A 22 30.92 17.09 28.29
CA LYS A 22 32.27 17.34 28.82
C LYS A 22 32.84 18.68 28.30
N THR A 23 32.24 19.78 28.70
CA THR A 23 32.86 21.12 28.72
C THR A 23 32.05 21.92 29.73
N GLY A 24 32.69 22.42 30.79
CA GLY A 24 32.06 22.98 31.99
C GLY A 24 31.28 24.29 31.81
N VAL A 25 30.25 24.28 30.96
CA VAL A 25 29.22 25.32 30.88
C VAL A 25 27.88 24.60 30.72
N THR A 26 27.14 24.47 31.83
CA THR A 26 25.76 23.98 31.84
C THR A 26 24.84 25.03 31.22
N GLY A 27 24.69 24.99 29.90
CA GLY A 27 23.64 25.70 29.18
C GLY A 27 22.41 24.82 29.04
N TYR A 28 21.36 25.11 29.81
CA TYR A 28 20.06 24.48 29.61
C TYR A 28 19.41 25.04 28.35
N CYS A 29 19.45 24.29 27.24
CA CYS A 29 18.66 24.61 26.07
C CYS A 29 17.25 24.02 26.27
N THR A 30 16.33 24.82 26.81
CA THR A 30 14.91 24.50 26.87
C THR A 30 14.32 24.60 25.45
N LEU A 31 14.50 23.53 24.67
CA LEU A 31 13.70 23.33 23.47
C LEU A 31 12.25 23.18 23.92
N THR A 32 11.43 24.19 23.63
CA THR A 32 10.01 24.19 23.95
C THR A 32 9.36 22.92 23.42
N GLY A 33 8.49 22.29 24.22
CA GLY A 33 7.98 20.93 23.96
C GLY A 33 7.32 20.72 22.59
N ARG A 34 6.91 21.78 21.88
CA ARG A 34 6.40 21.69 20.50
C ARG A 34 7.45 21.21 19.50
N PHE A 35 8.72 21.59 19.65
CA PHE A 35 9.80 21.17 18.74
C PHE A 35 10.16 19.69 18.96
N ILE A 36 10.17 19.22 20.21
CA ILE A 36 10.46 17.83 20.54
C ILE A 36 9.35 16.91 20.03
N HIS A 37 8.07 17.27 20.21
CA HIS A 37 6.95 16.50 19.65
C HIS A 37 6.99 16.43 18.12
N GLN A 38 7.36 17.52 17.45
CA GLN A 38 7.44 17.53 15.99
C GLN A 38 8.59 16.68 15.47
N LEU A 39 9.78 16.75 16.09
CA LEU A 39 10.91 15.88 15.74
C LEU A 39 10.65 14.41 16.09
N PHE A 40 10.01 14.11 17.23
CA PHE A 40 9.62 12.74 17.57
C PHE A 40 8.55 12.19 16.63
N GLY A 41 7.58 13.01 16.21
CA GLY A 41 6.60 12.64 15.19
C GLY A 41 7.28 12.32 13.85
N TYR A 42 8.26 13.13 13.43
CA TYR A 42 9.06 12.87 12.24
C TYR A 42 9.90 11.59 12.37
N LEU A 43 10.61 11.39 13.48
CA LEU A 43 11.40 10.18 13.73
C LEU A 43 10.52 8.92 13.84
N PHE A 44 9.30 9.05 14.38
CA PHE A 44 8.33 7.96 14.44
C PHE A 44 7.79 7.60 13.06
N GLU A 45 7.48 8.58 12.19
CA GLU A 45 7.10 8.32 10.80
C GLU A 45 8.26 7.74 9.97
N LEU A 46 9.50 8.21 10.20
CA LEU A 46 10.69 7.66 9.56
C LEU A 46 11.01 6.22 10.03
N GLY A 47 10.52 5.82 11.21
CA GLY A 47 10.72 4.49 11.80
C GLY A 47 9.64 3.45 11.45
N LYS A 48 8.52 3.85 10.82
CA LYS A 48 7.49 2.89 10.40
C LYS A 48 7.94 2.15 9.15
N SER A 49 8.48 0.95 9.35
CA SER A 49 8.58 -0.01 8.25
C SER A 49 7.18 -0.31 7.73
N ILE A 50 6.84 0.21 6.55
CA ILE A 50 5.57 -0.08 5.89
C ILE A 50 5.53 -1.58 5.59
N VAL A 51 4.72 -2.32 6.35
CA VAL A 51 4.52 -3.76 6.13
C VAL A 51 3.73 -3.93 4.83
N ARG A 52 4.39 -4.54 3.83
CA ARG A 52 3.76 -4.88 2.55
C ARG A 52 2.96 -6.17 2.72
N ARG A 53 1.72 -6.14 2.24
CA ARG A 53 0.81 -7.28 2.23
C ARG A 53 0.87 -7.97 0.87
N GLU A 54 0.71 -9.28 0.91
CA GLU A 54 0.47 -10.11 -0.28
C GLU A 54 -0.90 -9.78 -0.87
N VAL A 55 -1.02 -9.84 -2.19
CA VAL A 55 -2.25 -9.52 -2.91
C VAL A 55 -3.39 -10.40 -2.39
N ARG A 56 -3.16 -11.71 -2.21
CA ARG A 56 -4.18 -12.67 -1.74
C ARG A 56 -4.86 -12.31 -0.42
N THR A 57 -4.20 -11.53 0.44
CA THR A 57 -4.73 -11.14 1.77
C THR A 57 -5.65 -9.92 1.71
N ILE A 58 -5.78 -9.29 0.54
CA ILE A 58 -6.61 -8.10 0.34
C ILE A 58 -8.09 -8.50 0.40
N VAL A 59 -8.87 -7.71 1.15
CA VAL A 59 -10.33 -7.84 1.27
C VAL A 59 -11.00 -6.52 0.95
N PRO A 60 -12.22 -6.52 0.39
CA PRO A 60 -12.95 -5.29 0.10
C PRO A 60 -13.19 -4.47 1.36
N ALA A 61 -12.87 -3.17 1.31
CA ALA A 61 -13.31 -2.21 2.32
C ALA A 61 -13.20 -0.78 1.78
N ALA A 62 -14.12 0.09 2.21
CA ALA A 62 -14.15 1.48 1.76
C ALA A 62 -12.94 2.32 2.25
N GLN A 63 -12.32 1.93 3.37
CA GLN A 63 -11.26 2.69 4.04
C GLN A 63 -10.04 1.81 4.38
N ASN A 64 -9.54 1.07 3.39
CA ASN A 64 -8.32 0.29 3.58
C ASN A 64 -7.05 1.14 3.36
N ASN A 65 -5.98 0.82 4.09
CA ASN A 65 -4.62 1.28 3.84
C ASN A 65 -3.79 0.08 3.36
N ILE A 66 -4.02 -0.34 2.12
CA ILE A 66 -3.30 -1.47 1.50
C ILE A 66 -1.95 -0.96 1.03
N ASN A 67 -0.88 -1.56 1.55
CA ASN A 67 0.47 -1.37 1.07
C ASN A 67 0.92 -2.69 0.46
N THR A 68 1.27 -2.70 -0.82
CA THR A 68 1.59 -3.92 -1.55
C THR A 68 2.52 -3.61 -2.72
N GLN A 69 3.06 -4.64 -3.34
CA GLN A 69 3.89 -4.55 -4.53
C GLN A 69 3.50 -5.67 -5.48
N PHE A 70 3.36 -5.36 -6.75
CA PHE A 70 2.91 -6.30 -7.78
C PHE A 70 3.51 -5.93 -9.13
N ILE A 71 3.48 -6.87 -10.07
CA ILE A 71 3.81 -6.64 -11.47
C ILE A 71 2.54 -6.32 -12.25
N LEU A 72 2.62 -5.34 -13.17
CA LEU A 72 1.57 -5.03 -14.13
C LEU A 72 1.67 -6.01 -15.29
N LEU A 73 0.68 -6.90 -15.44
CA LEU A 73 0.66 -7.93 -16.49
C LEU A 73 0.11 -7.37 -17.80
N GLU A 74 -1.02 -6.67 -17.73
CA GLU A 74 -1.68 -6.09 -18.89
C GLU A 74 -2.27 -4.72 -18.55
N LYS A 75 -2.24 -3.80 -19.51
CA LYS A 75 -2.84 -2.47 -19.41
C LYS A 75 -3.95 -2.32 -20.45
N GLY A 76 -5.15 -1.99 -19.97
CA GLY A 76 -6.30 -1.70 -20.79
C GLY A 76 -6.24 -0.32 -21.45
N LYS A 77 -7.20 -0.06 -22.33
CA LYS A 77 -7.32 1.23 -23.03
C LYS A 77 -7.58 2.37 -22.06
N ILE A 78 -7.05 3.55 -22.38
CA ILE A 78 -7.39 4.78 -21.66
C ILE A 78 -8.84 5.16 -22.00
N THR A 79 -9.60 5.37 -20.94
CA THR A 79 -11.00 5.80 -20.93
C THR A 79 -11.14 7.08 -20.12
N TRP A 80 -12.36 7.61 -20.03
CA TRP A 80 -12.66 8.81 -19.26
C TRP A 80 -13.76 8.51 -18.24
N ASP A 81 -13.54 8.93 -16.99
CA ASP A 81 -14.57 8.93 -15.94
C ASP A 81 -14.83 10.40 -15.56
N GLY A 82 -15.88 10.97 -16.16
CA GLY A 82 -16.10 12.40 -16.17
C GLY A 82 -14.97 13.12 -16.93
N GLN A 83 -14.27 14.02 -16.24
CA GLN A 83 -13.15 14.78 -16.81
C GLN A 83 -11.78 14.11 -16.57
N ASN A 84 -11.74 12.99 -15.86
CA ASN A 84 -10.50 12.34 -15.48
C ASN A 84 -10.18 11.15 -16.39
N LYS A 85 -8.96 11.11 -16.93
CA LYS A 85 -8.45 9.92 -17.63
C LYS A 85 -8.35 8.75 -16.66
N MET A 86 -8.78 7.58 -17.09
CA MET A 86 -8.75 6.35 -16.30
C MET A 86 -8.38 5.17 -17.19
N CYS A 87 -7.59 4.25 -16.67
CA CYS A 87 -7.28 2.98 -17.34
C CYS A 87 -7.27 1.86 -16.30
N LEU A 88 -7.67 0.68 -16.74
CA LEU A 88 -7.63 -0.53 -15.94
C LEU A 88 -6.37 -1.31 -16.29
N GLY A 89 -5.82 -2.04 -15.33
CA GLY A 89 -4.75 -3.01 -15.56
C GLY A 89 -5.00 -4.29 -14.78
N LEU A 90 -4.39 -5.38 -15.23
CA LEU A 90 -4.28 -6.62 -14.49
C LEU A 90 -2.93 -6.63 -13.77
N VAL A 91 -2.94 -6.72 -12.44
CA VAL A 91 -1.70 -6.79 -11.65
C VAL A 91 -1.67 -8.06 -10.82
N ALA A 92 -0.48 -8.57 -10.53
CA ALA A 92 -0.31 -9.80 -9.78
C ALA A 92 0.96 -9.84 -8.94
N ASP A 93 0.94 -10.68 -7.91
CA ASP A 93 2.13 -11.18 -7.22
C ASP A 93 2.09 -12.70 -7.20
N LYS A 94 3.05 -13.34 -6.53
CA LYS A 94 3.12 -14.82 -6.41
C LYS A 94 1.91 -15.47 -5.73
N THR A 95 0.98 -14.69 -5.19
CA THR A 95 -0.14 -15.18 -4.36
C THR A 95 -1.51 -15.03 -5.01
N ALA A 96 -1.73 -13.98 -5.80
CA ALA A 96 -3.00 -13.70 -6.49
C ALA A 96 -2.85 -12.57 -7.51
N ALA A 97 -3.89 -12.39 -8.32
CA ALA A 97 -4.07 -11.24 -9.19
C ALA A 97 -5.24 -10.35 -8.75
N VAL A 98 -5.27 -9.11 -9.22
CA VAL A 98 -6.34 -8.14 -8.97
C VAL A 98 -6.39 -7.10 -10.10
N HIS A 99 -7.57 -6.54 -10.37
CA HIS A 99 -7.67 -5.37 -11.25
C HIS A 99 -7.19 -4.11 -10.55
N LEU A 100 -6.29 -3.38 -11.20
CA LEU A 100 -5.80 -2.07 -10.76
C LEU A 100 -6.45 -0.97 -11.60
N GLN A 101 -6.99 0.05 -10.95
CA GLN A 101 -7.45 1.27 -11.60
C GLN A 101 -6.47 2.40 -11.38
N LEU A 102 -5.97 2.95 -12.48
CA LEU A 102 -5.00 4.05 -12.54
C LEU A 102 -5.67 5.33 -13.04
N TRP A 103 -5.12 6.49 -12.68
CA TRP A 103 -5.70 7.79 -13.01
C TRP A 103 -4.72 8.75 -13.67
N GLY A 104 -5.25 9.58 -14.58
CA GLY A 104 -4.52 10.71 -15.14
C GLY A 104 -3.20 10.29 -15.80
N LYS A 105 -2.10 10.83 -15.28
CA LYS A 105 -0.73 10.59 -15.78
C LYS A 105 -0.25 9.16 -15.52
N GLU A 106 -0.80 8.47 -14.52
CA GLU A 106 -0.41 7.09 -14.21
C GLU A 106 -0.68 6.14 -15.39
N CYS A 107 -1.73 6.41 -16.16
CA CYS A 107 -2.07 5.62 -17.35
C CYS A 107 -1.03 5.67 -18.47
N GLU A 108 -0.30 6.78 -18.54
CA GLU A 108 0.77 7.00 -19.52
C GLU A 108 2.15 6.61 -18.93
N ALA A 109 2.27 6.57 -17.60
CA ALA A 109 3.54 6.31 -16.92
C ALA A 109 3.88 4.82 -16.75
N PHE A 110 2.88 3.96 -16.63
CA PHE A 110 3.08 2.52 -16.39
C PHE A 110 2.86 1.70 -17.65
N GLU A 111 3.70 0.70 -17.86
CA GLU A 111 3.59 -0.28 -18.94
C GLU A 111 3.59 -1.71 -18.40
N ALA A 112 3.07 -2.65 -19.20
CA ALA A 112 3.13 -4.07 -18.87
C ALA A 112 4.59 -4.51 -18.62
N GLY A 113 4.79 -5.32 -17.59
CA GLY A 113 6.09 -5.72 -17.06
C GLY A 113 6.60 -4.83 -15.92
N ASP A 114 5.99 -3.68 -15.65
CA ASP A 114 6.44 -2.79 -14.57
C ASP A 114 6.10 -3.35 -13.18
N ILE A 115 7.06 -3.23 -12.26
CA ILE A 115 6.85 -3.53 -10.84
C ILE A 115 6.42 -2.24 -10.15
N ILE A 116 5.19 -2.26 -9.63
CA ILE A 116 4.54 -1.11 -9.02
C ILE A 116 4.44 -1.34 -7.51
N ARG A 117 4.90 -0.37 -6.74
CA ARG A 117 4.68 -0.28 -5.30
C ARG A 117 3.47 0.61 -5.05
N MET A 118 2.49 0.08 -4.34
CA MET A 118 1.31 0.81 -3.89
C MET A 118 1.39 1.09 -2.39
N GLU A 119 1.07 2.32 -2.01
CA GLU A 119 0.90 2.75 -0.62
C GLU A 119 -0.50 3.34 -0.41
N ASN A 120 -1.10 3.06 0.75
CA ASN A 120 -2.44 3.48 1.16
C ASN A 120 -3.52 3.28 0.06
N GLY A 121 -3.48 2.12 -0.58
CA GLY A 121 -4.45 1.68 -1.57
C GLY A 121 -5.77 1.24 -0.95
N ILE A 122 -6.84 1.30 -1.76
CA ILE A 122 -8.20 0.89 -1.39
C ILE A 122 -8.65 -0.15 -2.40
N PHE A 123 -9.19 -1.26 -1.90
CA PHE A 123 -9.85 -2.28 -2.69
C PHE A 123 -11.35 -2.18 -2.45
N SER A 124 -12.09 -1.68 -3.44
CA SER A 124 -13.51 -1.38 -3.30
C SER A 124 -14.23 -1.49 -4.64
N TYR A 125 -15.56 -1.58 -4.59
CA TYR A 125 -16.38 -1.51 -5.80
C TYR A 125 -16.25 -0.13 -6.44
N ASN A 126 -16.01 -0.11 -7.75
CA ASN A 126 -16.23 1.03 -8.62
C ASN A 126 -17.26 0.63 -9.68
N LYS A 127 -18.44 1.24 -9.64
CA LYS A 127 -19.62 0.80 -10.40
C LYS A 127 -19.88 -0.68 -10.06
N ASN A 128 -19.69 -1.60 -11.01
CA ASN A 128 -19.92 -3.04 -10.82
C ASN A 128 -18.64 -3.86 -10.70
N ASN A 129 -17.45 -3.23 -10.79
CA ASN A 129 -16.18 -3.92 -10.79
C ASN A 129 -15.45 -3.68 -9.47
N LEU A 130 -14.90 -4.75 -8.90
CA LEU A 130 -14.10 -4.66 -7.70
C LEU A 130 -12.65 -4.39 -8.08
N VAL A 131 -12.12 -3.23 -7.71
CA VAL A 131 -10.81 -2.76 -8.20
C VAL A 131 -9.94 -2.27 -7.06
N LEU A 132 -8.64 -2.48 -7.20
CA LEU A 132 -7.61 -1.86 -6.38
C LEU A 132 -7.28 -0.49 -6.98
N ARG A 133 -7.16 0.54 -6.14
CA ARG A 133 -6.81 1.90 -6.58
C ARG A 133 -6.07 2.64 -5.47
N ALA A 134 -5.34 3.70 -5.83
CA ALA A 134 -4.80 4.60 -4.84
C ALA A 134 -5.94 5.25 -4.00
N GLY A 135 -5.78 5.26 -2.67
CA GLY A 135 -6.66 6.00 -1.77
C GLY A 135 -6.39 7.50 -1.80
N ARG A 136 -7.11 8.29 -0.99
CA ARG A 136 -6.94 9.76 -0.94
C ARG A 136 -5.50 10.21 -0.60
N ARG A 137 -4.80 9.44 0.22
CA ARG A 137 -3.38 9.62 0.57
C ARG A 137 -2.50 8.51 -0.01
N GLY A 138 -3.05 7.78 -0.97
CA GLY A 138 -2.38 6.69 -1.63
C GLY A 138 -1.59 7.16 -2.83
N LYS A 139 -0.58 6.36 -3.18
CA LYS A 139 0.25 6.59 -4.35
C LYS A 139 0.70 5.26 -4.93
N VAL A 140 1.02 5.29 -6.22
CA VAL A 140 1.64 4.19 -6.94
C VAL A 140 2.95 4.68 -7.52
N GLU A 141 3.99 3.87 -7.38
CA GLU A 141 5.35 4.21 -7.83
C GLU A 141 5.96 3.02 -8.55
N LYS A 142 6.59 3.28 -9.69
CA LYS A 142 7.41 2.27 -10.37
C LYS A 142 8.68 2.05 -9.56
N VAL A 143 8.94 0.80 -9.18
CA VAL A 143 10.13 0.41 -8.40
C VAL A 143 11.03 -0.58 -9.12
N GLY A 144 10.61 -1.09 -10.29
CA GLY A 144 11.39 -2.02 -11.10
C GLY A 144 10.61 -2.49 -12.33
N ASN A 145 11.12 -3.52 -13.00
CA ASN A 145 10.51 -4.14 -14.19
C ASN A 145 10.94 -5.61 -14.33
N PHE A 146 10.05 -6.42 -14.93
CA PHE A 146 10.17 -7.83 -15.36
C PHE A 146 10.50 -8.90 -14.29
N ILE A 147 11.33 -8.60 -13.29
CA ILE A 147 11.86 -9.60 -12.35
C ILE A 147 10.93 -9.71 -11.12
N MET A 148 9.75 -10.30 -11.31
CA MET A 148 8.82 -10.59 -10.21
C MET A 148 8.01 -11.87 -10.51
N GLU A 149 8.00 -12.80 -9.56
CA GLU A 149 7.16 -14.01 -9.62
C GLU A 149 5.69 -13.63 -9.44
N PHE A 150 4.81 -14.21 -10.26
CA PHE A 150 3.38 -13.94 -10.22
C PHE A 150 2.49 -15.14 -10.53
N VAL A 151 1.24 -15.08 -10.07
CA VAL A 151 0.15 -15.99 -10.48
C VAL A 151 -1.08 -15.18 -10.87
N GLU A 152 -1.75 -15.58 -11.95
CA GLU A 152 -2.99 -14.92 -12.40
C GLU A 152 -4.23 -15.38 -11.64
N THR A 153 -4.15 -16.52 -10.96
CA THR A 153 -5.27 -17.16 -10.27
C THR A 153 -4.92 -17.43 -8.81
N PRO A 154 -5.80 -17.10 -7.85
CA PRO A 154 -7.11 -16.48 -8.03
C PRO A 154 -7.00 -14.99 -8.39
N ASN A 155 -7.97 -14.47 -9.16
CA ASN A 155 -8.15 -13.04 -9.35
C ASN A 155 -9.18 -12.49 -8.37
N LEU A 156 -8.76 -11.64 -7.43
CA LEU A 156 -9.61 -11.10 -6.37
C LEU A 156 -10.77 -10.23 -6.89
N SER A 157 -10.61 -9.63 -8.07
CA SER A 157 -11.64 -8.84 -8.75
C SER A 157 -12.71 -9.73 -9.40
N GLU A 158 -12.43 -11.01 -9.59
CA GLU A 158 -13.36 -12.03 -10.10
C GLU A 158 -13.84 -12.96 -8.97
N VAL A 159 -13.76 -12.52 -7.71
CA VAL A 159 -14.35 -13.20 -6.56
C VAL A 159 -15.63 -12.47 -6.14
N LYS A 160 -16.67 -13.24 -5.85
CA LYS A 160 -17.87 -12.74 -5.19
C LYS A 160 -17.61 -12.63 -3.69
N TRP A 161 -17.61 -11.41 -3.18
CA TRP A 161 -17.46 -11.11 -1.76
C TRP A 161 -18.83 -10.83 -1.13
N VAL A 162 -19.06 -11.37 0.06
CA VAL A 162 -20.27 -11.11 0.85
C VAL A 162 -19.91 -10.66 2.26
N PRO A 163 -20.76 -9.87 2.93
CA PRO A 163 -20.56 -9.54 4.33
C PRO A 163 -20.45 -10.81 5.18
N ASP A 164 -19.52 -10.83 6.13
CA ASP A 164 -19.37 -11.93 7.08
C ASP A 164 -20.64 -12.03 7.94
N PRO A 165 -21.28 -13.20 8.04
CA PRO A 165 -22.46 -13.41 8.87
C PRO A 165 -22.23 -13.03 10.34
N ASN A 166 -20.99 -13.16 10.84
CA ASN A 166 -20.63 -12.85 12.22
C ASN A 166 -20.18 -11.37 12.39
N ASN A 167 -19.82 -10.69 11.30
CA ASN A 167 -19.37 -9.30 11.35
C ASN A 167 -19.61 -8.59 10.01
N SER A 168 -20.74 -7.88 9.91
CA SER A 168 -21.15 -7.18 8.68
C SER A 168 -20.15 -6.13 8.15
N ASN A 169 -19.18 -5.70 8.96
CA ASN A 169 -18.12 -4.78 8.54
C ASN A 169 -16.95 -5.48 7.82
N LYS A 170 -16.94 -6.82 7.79
CA LYS A 170 -15.94 -7.62 7.10
C LYS A 170 -16.57 -8.34 5.91
N TYR A 171 -15.75 -8.60 4.91
CA TYR A 171 -16.13 -9.38 3.74
C TYR A 171 -15.42 -10.73 3.75
N VAL A 172 -16.14 -11.77 3.35
CA VAL A 172 -15.63 -13.12 3.13
C VAL A 172 -15.82 -13.53 1.67
N GLN A 173 -14.93 -14.39 1.19
CA GLN A 173 -15.04 -14.95 -0.16
C GLN A 173 -16.19 -15.95 -0.19
N HIS A 174 -17.17 -15.72 -1.07
CA HIS A 174 -18.30 -16.63 -1.25
C HIS A 174 -18.07 -17.62 -2.41
N SER A 175 -17.69 -17.12 -3.58
CA SER A 175 -17.52 -17.94 -4.78
C SER A 175 -16.61 -17.27 -5.78
N VAL A 176 -15.92 -18.06 -6.61
CA VAL A 176 -15.18 -17.55 -7.77
C VAL A 176 -16.17 -17.29 -8.91
N ILE A 177 -16.16 -16.08 -9.47
CA ILE A 177 -16.97 -15.69 -10.63
C ILE A 177 -16.32 -16.23 -11.91
N SER A 178 -15.01 -16.07 -12.02
CA SER A 178 -14.19 -16.56 -13.14
C SER A 178 -12.78 -16.90 -12.63
N PRO A 179 -12.16 -18.00 -13.08
CA PRO A 179 -10.77 -18.32 -12.72
C PRO A 179 -9.78 -17.25 -13.18
N HIS A 180 -9.99 -16.71 -14.39
CA HIS A 180 -9.17 -15.66 -15.00
C HIS A 180 -9.94 -14.35 -15.14
N SER A 181 -9.23 -13.27 -15.46
CA SER A 181 -9.90 -12.00 -15.74
C SER A 181 -10.80 -12.09 -16.97
N ARG A 182 -12.03 -11.58 -16.86
CA ARG A 182 -12.94 -11.42 -18.00
C ARG A 182 -12.64 -10.18 -18.86
N ILE A 183 -11.83 -9.25 -18.34
CA ILE A 183 -11.43 -8.02 -19.04
C ILE A 183 -10.10 -8.24 -19.77
N PHE A 184 -9.20 -9.01 -19.17
CA PHE A 184 -7.87 -9.33 -19.66
C PHE A 184 -7.76 -10.86 -19.78
N PRO A 185 -8.37 -11.46 -20.82
CA PRO A 185 -8.35 -12.91 -20.97
C PRO A 185 -6.91 -13.39 -21.22
N PRO A 186 -6.53 -14.59 -20.75
CA PRO A 186 -5.22 -15.16 -21.04
C PRO A 186 -4.97 -15.24 -22.54
N ILE A 187 -3.76 -14.91 -22.96
CA ILE A 187 -3.34 -15.07 -24.36
C ILE A 187 -3.17 -16.58 -24.62
N PRO A 188 -3.75 -17.14 -25.70
CA PRO A 188 -3.63 -18.56 -26.05
C PRO A 188 -2.19 -19.02 -26.32
#